data_AF-A0A9E2CI74-F1
#
_entry.id   AF-A0A9E2CI74-F1
#
_cell.length_a   1.000
_cell.length_b   1.000
_cell.length_c   1.000
_cell.angle_alpha   90.00
_cell.angle_beta   90.00
_cell.angle_gamma   90.00
#
_symmetry.space_group_name_H-M   'P 1'
#
loop_
_entity.id
_entity.type
_entity.pdbx_description
1 polymer ?
#
loop_
_entity_poly.entity_id
_entity_poly.type
_entity_poly.pdbx_seq_one_letter_code
_entity_poly.pdbx_strand_id
1 'polypeptide(L)'
;MSKRQLKRALACWGCVAAIVGCISVELPAELSLTAQGVSFVVSGTAAVVDSEGPCLVWMGENGRTYHLFQSPGLDNESFDRVTTPGVTSRLEIATRDDLEVACMIGTVVEVQDVLEIVE
;
A
#
# COMPACT_ATOMS: atom_id res chain seq x y z
N MET A 1 -35.62 47.65 36.09
CA MET A 1 -36.54 47.84 34.94
C MET A 1 -36.84 46.47 34.34
N SER A 2 -38.10 46.04 34.44
CA SER A 2 -38.63 44.73 34.04
C SER A 2 -39.48 44.87 32.77
N LYS A 3 -39.49 43.82 31.92
CA LYS A 3 -40.31 43.54 30.70
C LYS A 3 -39.37 43.15 29.54
N ARG A 4 -39.44 42.00 28.86
CA ARG A 4 -40.42 40.92 28.72
C ARG A 4 -39.68 39.64 28.33
N GLN A 5 -40.03 38.51 28.94
CA GLN A 5 -39.67 37.18 28.50
C GLN A 5 -40.93 36.50 27.94
N LEU A 6 -40.69 35.64 26.95
CA LEU A 6 -41.44 34.40 26.71
C LEU A 6 -42.88 34.52 26.16
N LYS A 7 -43.07 34.08 24.91
CA LYS A 7 -43.81 32.84 24.53
C LYS A 7 -44.39 32.95 23.11
N ARG A 8 -44.45 31.77 22.46
CA ARG A 8 -45.17 31.41 21.22
C ARG A 8 -44.38 31.74 19.95
N ALA A 9 -44.28 30.87 18.95
CA ALA A 9 -45.37 30.07 18.41
C ALA A 9 -44.88 28.97 17.44
N LEU A 10 -45.65 27.88 17.45
CA LEU A 10 -46.14 27.11 16.31
C LEU A 10 -45.19 26.28 15.44
N ALA A 11 -45.40 24.98 15.57
CA ALA A 11 -45.24 23.97 14.54
C ALA A 11 -45.98 24.30 13.24
N CYS A 12 -45.36 23.98 12.11
CA CYS A 12 -45.99 23.75 10.81
C CYS A 12 -45.16 22.64 10.13
N TRP A 13 -45.55 21.38 10.29
CA TRP A 13 -46.35 20.60 9.35
C TRP A 13 -45.71 20.42 7.96
N GLY A 14 -45.23 19.20 7.71
CA GLY A 14 -45.30 18.54 6.40
C GLY A 14 -44.17 18.82 5.40
N CYS A 15 -43.14 17.98 5.41
CA CYS A 15 -42.53 17.48 4.18
C CYS A 15 -42.17 16.00 4.39
N VAL A 16 -42.99 15.14 3.78
CA VAL A 16 -42.71 13.72 3.59
C VAL A 16 -41.52 13.62 2.64
N ALA A 17 -40.35 13.26 3.17
CA ALA A 17 -39.22 12.83 2.36
C ALA A 17 -39.14 11.31 2.48
N ALA A 18 -39.50 10.62 1.40
CA ALA A 18 -39.24 9.19 1.24
C ALA A 18 -37.72 8.99 1.27
N ILE A 19 -37.19 8.58 2.42
CA ILE A 19 -35.83 8.07 2.50
C ILE A 19 -35.91 6.65 1.94
N VAL A 20 -35.82 6.54 0.61
CA VAL A 20 -35.31 5.34 -0.04
C VAL A 20 -33.86 5.25 0.41
N GLY A 21 -33.66 4.67 1.59
CA GLY A 21 -32.35 4.30 2.06
C GLY A 21 -31.85 3.20 1.14
N CYS A 22 -31.06 3.56 0.14
CA CYS A 22 -30.02 2.67 -0.32
C CYS A 22 -29.16 2.40 0.91
N ILE A 23 -29.44 1.27 1.59
CA ILE A 23 -28.46 0.64 2.45
C ILE A 23 -27.36 0.22 1.48
N SER A 24 -26.39 1.11 1.26
CA SER A 24 -25.07 0.68 0.87
C SER A 24 -24.57 -0.13 2.05
N VAL A 25 -24.76 -1.45 1.97
CA VAL A 25 -23.96 -2.36 2.75
C VAL A 25 -22.55 -2.11 2.26
N GLU A 26 -21.81 -1.25 2.95
CA GLU A 26 -20.36 -1.27 2.90
C GLU A 26 -19.97 -2.64 3.41
N LEU A 27 -19.80 -3.59 2.48
CA LEU A 27 -19.10 -4.81 2.78
C LEU A 27 -17.75 -4.37 3.37
N PRO A 28 -17.37 -4.82 4.57
CA PRO A 28 -16.01 -4.64 5.01
C PRO A 28 -15.14 -5.22 3.90
N ALA A 29 -14.22 -4.40 3.37
CA ALA A 29 -13.20 -4.86 2.45
C ALA A 29 -12.40 -5.92 3.21
N GLU A 30 -12.82 -7.17 3.05
CA GLU A 30 -12.11 -8.35 3.51
C GLU A 30 -10.69 -8.23 2.96
N LEU A 31 -9.75 -7.94 3.86
CA LEU A 31 -8.32 -8.23 3.73
C LEU A 31 -7.78 -7.98 2.32
N SER A 32 -7.77 -6.73 1.89
CA SER A 32 -7.01 -6.38 0.70
C SER A 32 -5.53 -6.55 1.03
N LEU A 33 -4.98 -7.70 0.65
CA LEU A 33 -3.54 -7.99 0.53
C LEU A 33 -2.91 -7.15 -0.61
N THR A 34 -3.45 -5.98 -0.91
CA THR A 34 -2.96 -5.08 -1.94
C THR A 34 -1.94 -4.13 -1.33
N ALA A 35 -0.89 -3.81 -2.10
CA ALA A 35 0.07 -2.82 -1.68
C ALA A 35 -0.59 -1.50 -1.27
N GLN A 36 -0.28 -1.02 -0.07
CA GLN A 36 -0.93 0.13 0.56
C GLN A 36 -0.33 1.48 0.14
N GLY A 37 0.58 1.49 -0.84
CA GLY A 37 1.26 2.69 -1.34
C GLY A 37 1.02 2.98 -2.83
N VAL A 38 1.32 4.22 -3.24
CA VAL A 38 1.39 4.59 -4.66
C VAL A 38 2.53 3.80 -5.31
N SER A 39 2.26 3.10 -6.40
CA SER A 39 3.29 2.41 -7.16
C SER A 39 4.24 3.40 -7.84
N PHE A 40 5.52 3.05 -7.90
CA PHE A 40 6.52 3.82 -8.61
C PHE A 40 7.55 2.91 -9.26
N VAL A 41 8.18 3.41 -10.32
CA VAL A 41 9.18 2.68 -11.08
C VAL A 41 10.57 3.10 -10.63
N VAL A 42 11.43 2.12 -10.37
CA VAL A 42 12.82 2.35 -9.98
C VAL A 42 13.72 1.24 -10.52
N SER A 43 14.96 1.58 -10.85
CA SER A 43 16.02 0.64 -11.19
C SER A 43 16.89 0.35 -9.99
N GLY A 44 17.51 -0.83 -9.94
CA GLY A 44 18.33 -1.24 -8.81
C GLY A 44 18.86 -2.65 -8.95
N THR A 45 19.63 -3.09 -7.96
CA THR A 45 20.37 -4.36 -8.01
C THR A 45 20.10 -5.18 -6.76
N ALA A 46 19.82 -6.48 -6.94
CA ALA A 46 19.71 -7.42 -5.84
C ALA A 46 21.09 -7.67 -5.19
N ALA A 47 21.14 -7.68 -3.87
CA ALA A 47 22.36 -7.89 -3.10
C ALA A 47 22.05 -8.62 -1.79
N VAL A 48 23.07 -9.28 -1.25
CA VAL A 48 23.02 -9.85 0.10
C VAL A 48 23.83 -8.94 1.01
N VAL A 49 23.18 -8.40 2.04
CA VAL A 49 23.82 -7.59 3.09
C VAL A 49 23.89 -8.40 4.38
N ASP A 50 24.96 -8.23 5.14
CA ASP A 50 25.09 -8.86 6.45
C ASP A 50 24.92 -7.80 7.54
N SER A 51 23.81 -7.89 8.30
CA SER A 51 23.54 -6.98 9.42
C SER A 51 23.29 -7.73 10.72
N GLU A 52 22.70 -8.92 10.66
CA GLU A 52 22.51 -9.87 11.76
C GLU A 52 22.40 -11.31 11.17
N GLY A 53 23.08 -11.54 10.04
CA GLY A 53 22.84 -12.67 9.13
C GLY A 53 22.62 -12.18 7.69
N PRO A 54 22.75 -13.09 6.69
CA PRO A 54 22.58 -12.73 5.29
C PRO A 54 21.14 -12.32 5.01
N CYS A 55 20.95 -11.07 4.59
CA CYS A 55 19.65 -10.55 4.18
C CYS A 55 19.65 -10.17 2.71
N LEU A 56 18.70 -10.73 1.97
CA LEU A 56 18.51 -10.43 0.56
C LEU A 56 17.75 -9.12 0.42
N VAL A 57 18.39 -8.13 -0.17
CA VAL A 57 17.86 -6.79 -0.38
C VAL A 57 17.97 -6.40 -1.85
N TRP A 58 17.24 -5.38 -2.22
CA TRP A 58 17.34 -4.76 -3.53
C TRP A 58 17.69 -3.28 -3.38
N MET A 59 18.85 -2.88 -3.90
CA MET A 59 19.41 -1.54 -3.75
C MET A 59 18.99 -0.68 -4.93
N GLY A 60 18.05 0.24 -4.71
CA GLY A 60 17.58 1.16 -5.74
C GLY A 60 18.62 2.22 -6.08
N GLU A 61 18.69 2.60 -7.36
CA GLU A 61 19.53 3.70 -7.86
C GLU A 61 19.13 5.06 -7.27
N ASN A 62 17.95 5.16 -6.66
CA ASN A 62 17.52 6.31 -5.88
C ASN A 62 18.16 6.38 -4.48
N GLY A 63 19.11 5.49 -4.16
CA GLY A 63 19.85 5.45 -2.90
C GLY A 63 19.08 4.81 -1.74
N ARG A 64 17.98 4.11 -2.01
CA ARG A 64 17.18 3.41 -0.99
C ARG A 64 17.35 1.90 -1.11
N THR A 65 17.36 1.23 0.04
CA THR A 65 17.35 -0.23 0.12
C THR A 65 15.93 -0.73 0.31
N TYR A 66 15.58 -1.79 -0.39
CA TYR A 66 14.24 -2.34 -0.42
C TYR A 66 14.24 -3.84 -0.08
N HIS A 67 13.18 -4.29 0.58
CA HIS A 67 12.83 -5.69 0.67
C HIS A 67 11.70 -6.00 -0.28
N LEU A 68 11.98 -6.88 -1.24
CA LEU A 68 11.02 -7.25 -2.27
C LEU A 68 10.11 -8.36 -1.75
N PHE A 69 8.81 -8.14 -1.90
CA PHE A 69 7.77 -9.14 -1.79
C PHE A 69 7.10 -9.30 -3.14
N GLN A 70 6.67 -10.51 -3.45
CA GLN A 70 6.01 -10.81 -4.71
C GLN A 70 4.53 -10.40 -4.64
N SER A 71 4.05 -9.64 -5.62
CA SER A 71 2.61 -9.43 -5.80
C SER A 71 1.93 -10.72 -6.25
N PRO A 72 0.67 -10.99 -5.87
CA PRO A 72 -0.08 -12.16 -6.35
C PRO A 72 -0.21 -12.25 -7.88
N GLY A 73 -0.05 -11.13 -8.59
CA GLY A 73 -0.13 -11.07 -10.06
C GLY A 73 1.21 -11.30 -10.78
N LEU A 74 2.33 -11.33 -10.05
CA LEU A 74 3.66 -11.50 -10.62
C LEU A 74 4.01 -12.99 -10.68
N ASP A 75 4.64 -13.44 -11.77
CA ASP A 75 5.07 -14.83 -11.89
C ASP A 75 6.33 -15.12 -11.03
N ASN A 76 6.42 -16.34 -10.53
CA ASN A 76 7.52 -16.75 -9.66
C ASN A 76 8.88 -16.69 -10.36
N GLU A 77 8.92 -17.02 -11.66
CA GLU A 77 10.19 -17.07 -12.40
C GLU A 77 10.80 -15.67 -12.54
N SER A 78 10.00 -14.67 -12.89
CA SER A 78 10.42 -13.27 -12.92
C SER A 78 10.85 -12.78 -11.55
N PHE A 79 10.10 -13.12 -10.49
CA PHE A 79 10.45 -12.73 -9.13
C PHE A 79 11.77 -13.36 -8.66
N ASP A 80 11.99 -14.65 -8.95
CA ASP A 80 13.23 -15.37 -8.62
C ASP A 80 14.44 -14.77 -9.36
N ARG A 81 14.26 -14.34 -10.61
CA ARG A 81 15.32 -13.68 -11.37
C ARG A 81 15.71 -12.33 -10.77
N VAL A 82 14.74 -11.47 -10.43
CA VAL A 82 15.04 -10.13 -9.88
C VAL A 82 15.56 -10.18 -8.44
N THR A 83 15.34 -11.28 -7.74
CA THR A 83 15.89 -11.53 -6.39
C THR A 83 17.24 -12.26 -6.43
N THR A 84 17.74 -12.65 -7.61
CA THR A 84 19.06 -13.27 -7.73
C THR A 84 20.17 -12.22 -7.47
N PRO A 85 21.09 -12.45 -6.52
CA PRO A 85 22.14 -11.47 -6.21
C PRO A 85 22.98 -11.09 -7.44
N GLY A 86 23.21 -9.79 -7.61
CA GLY A 86 23.94 -9.21 -8.75
C GLY A 86 23.06 -8.84 -9.94
N VAL A 87 21.81 -9.33 -10.00
CA VAL A 87 20.88 -8.96 -11.07
C VAL A 87 20.43 -7.53 -10.90
N THR A 88 20.56 -6.75 -11.97
CA THR A 88 20.01 -5.40 -12.05
C THR A 88 18.66 -5.48 -12.74
N SER A 89 17.66 -4.77 -12.22
CA SER A 89 16.31 -4.78 -12.75
C SER A 89 15.66 -3.41 -12.63
N ARG A 90 14.63 -3.19 -13.45
CA ARG A 90 13.75 -2.05 -13.36
C ARG A 90 12.36 -2.54 -13.02
N LEU A 91 11.87 -2.13 -11.85
CA LEU A 91 10.68 -2.69 -11.23
C LEU A 91 9.63 -1.61 -11.03
N GLU A 92 8.36 -1.98 -11.19
CA GLU A 92 7.26 -1.24 -10.57
C GLU A 92 7.02 -1.82 -9.18
N ILE A 93 7.19 -0.99 -8.15
CA ILE A 93 7.07 -1.41 -6.75
C ILE A 93 6.11 -0.50 -6.01
N ALA A 94 5.46 -1.04 -4.98
CA ALA A 94 4.57 -0.30 -4.10
C ALA A 94 4.93 -0.59 -2.64
N THR A 95 4.94 0.44 -1.80
CA THR A 95 5.32 0.30 -0.38
C THR A 95 4.29 -0.50 0.41
N ARG A 96 4.78 -1.31 1.36
CA ARG A 96 3.98 -2.08 2.31
C ARG A 96 4.41 -1.69 3.72
N ASP A 97 3.45 -1.40 4.59
CA ASP A 97 3.64 -1.08 6.01
C ASP A 97 3.04 -2.13 6.94
N ASP A 98 2.35 -3.12 6.38
CA ASP A 98 1.70 -4.23 7.07
C ASP A 98 2.53 -5.52 7.08
N LEU A 99 3.70 -5.51 6.45
CA LEU A 99 4.63 -6.63 6.42
C LEU A 99 5.86 -6.34 7.28
N GLU A 100 6.17 -7.26 8.18
CA GLU A 100 7.40 -7.23 8.97
C GLU A 100 8.48 -8.09 8.31
N VAL A 101 9.72 -7.60 8.34
CA VAL A 101 10.88 -8.30 7.78
C VAL A 101 11.89 -8.60 8.88
N ALA A 102 12.35 -9.85 8.93
CA ALA A 102 13.24 -10.35 9.98
C ALA A 102 14.54 -9.56 10.12
N CYS A 103 15.13 -9.10 9.02
CA CYS A 103 16.40 -8.38 9.08
C CYS A 103 16.25 -6.86 9.28
N MET A 104 15.01 -6.32 9.32
CA MET A 104 14.72 -4.91 9.58
C MET A 104 15.53 -3.88 8.76
N ILE A 105 16.04 -4.27 7.58
CA ILE A 105 16.81 -3.40 6.69
C ILE A 105 15.90 -2.82 5.60
N GLY A 106 16.03 -1.54 5.30
CA GLY A 106 15.36 -0.95 4.13
C GLY A 106 13.84 -0.83 4.26
N THR A 107 13.20 -0.46 3.15
CA THR A 107 11.74 -0.28 3.04
C THR A 107 11.10 -1.53 2.47
N VAL A 108 10.00 -1.99 3.07
CA VAL A 108 9.25 -3.13 2.54
C VAL A 108 8.41 -2.70 1.35
N VAL A 109 8.54 -3.43 0.25
CA VAL A 109 7.83 -3.14 -0.99
C VAL A 109 7.34 -4.42 -1.64
N GLU A 110 6.22 -4.32 -2.33
CA GLU A 110 5.67 -5.37 -3.17
C GLU A 110 5.98 -5.05 -4.63
N VAL A 111 6.56 -6.00 -5.35
CA VAL A 111 6.85 -5.90 -6.79
C VAL A 111 5.56 -6.15 -7.55
N GLN A 112 5.06 -5.10 -8.19
CA GLN A 112 3.85 -5.15 -9.00
C GLN A 112 4.16 -5.69 -10.41
N ASP A 113 5.27 -5.24 -10.99
CA ASP A 113 5.68 -5.64 -12.34
C ASP A 113 7.21 -5.59 -12.50
N VAL A 114 7.72 -6.42 -13.41
CA VAL A 114 9.14 -6.49 -13.79
C VAL A 114 9.28 -5.94 -15.21
N LEU A 115 9.73 -4.69 -15.31
CA LEU A 115 9.78 -3.98 -16.58
C LEU A 115 11.02 -4.32 -17.40
N GLU A 116 12.14 -4.59 -16.73
CA GLU A 116 13.42 -4.90 -17.37
C GLU A 116 14.32 -5.69 -16.40
N ILE A 117 15.10 -6.63 -16.96
CA ILE A 117 16.15 -7.36 -16.25
C ILE A 117 17.44 -7.25 -17.07
N VAL A 118 18.51 -6.82 -16.43
CA VAL A 118 19.86 -6.68 -16.99
C VAL A 118 20.77 -7.65 -16.23
N GLU A 119 21.20 -8.70 -16.92
CA GLU A 119 22.08 -9.79 -16.42
C GLU A 119 23.52 -9.63 -16.91
#